data_AF-A0A0D1L1B1-F1
#
_entry.id   AF-A0A0D1L1B1-F1
#
_cell.length_a   1.000
_cell.length_b   1.000
_cell.length_c   1.000
_cell.angle_alpha   90.00
_cell.angle_beta   90.00
_cell.angle_gamma   90.00
#
_symmetry.space_group_name_H-M   'P 1'
#
loop_
_entity.id
_entity.type
_entity.pdbx_description
1 polymer ?
#
loop_
_entity_poly.entity_id
_entity_poly.type
_entity_poly.pdbx_seq_one_letter_code
_entity_poly.pdbx_strand_id
1 'polypeptide(L)'
;MLHIAYDLLMNPKPVSAIDIAARHFVNRSSIKKDLYAVEEWLKRFDLTLVSRQRLGLKVEGNERNKRKALARISDLIHNTAFTSQFIKSKFLHYEVDFVTKEIKSLQKKHSLYFTDETFESLLLHTLLMVRRIKMKQPISLSPKEMAAVKKKKEYQWTFACLQRLEPFLQFASLKKKQCT
;
A
#
# COMPACT_ATOMS: atom_id res chain seq x y z
N MET A 1 -3.40 11.97 12.28
CA MET A 1 -4.28 10.92 11.72
C MET A 1 -3.66 10.14 10.54
N LEU A 2 -3.39 10.75 9.38
CA LEU A 2 -2.84 10.06 8.18
C LEU A 2 -1.59 9.23 8.47
N HIS A 3 -0.61 9.82 9.17
CA HIS A 3 0.64 9.16 9.51
C HIS A 3 0.41 7.90 10.37
N ILE A 4 -0.53 7.96 11.32
CA ILE A 4 -0.87 6.85 12.21
C ILE A 4 -1.49 5.70 11.42
N ALA A 5 -2.47 6.00 10.54
CA ALA A 5 -3.07 4.99 9.67
C ALA A 5 -2.04 4.33 8.75
N TYR A 6 -1.16 5.14 8.14
CA TYR A 6 -0.09 4.63 7.29
C TYR A 6 0.83 3.70 8.07
N ASP A 7 1.33 4.11 9.23
CA ASP A 7 2.24 3.32 10.05
C ASP A 7 1.62 2.00 10.50
N LEU A 8 0.36 2.03 10.94
CA LEU A 8 -0.39 0.85 11.37
C LEU A 8 -0.62 -0.14 10.22
N LEU A 9 -0.93 0.36 9.02
CA LEU A 9 -1.10 -0.46 7.84
C LEU A 9 0.24 -0.96 7.27
N MET A 10 1.31 -0.17 7.39
CA MET A 10 2.66 -0.46 6.89
C MET A 10 3.59 -1.12 7.92
N ASN A 11 3.06 -1.61 9.03
CA ASN A 11 3.82 -2.40 10.00
C ASN A 11 3.11 -3.74 10.30
N PRO A 12 3.73 -4.89 10.02
CA PRO A 12 3.14 -6.18 10.33
C PRO A 12 3.26 -6.50 11.83
N LYS A 13 4.18 -5.83 12.54
CA LYS A 13 4.39 -5.99 13.97
C LYS A 13 3.52 -4.99 14.74
N PRO A 14 3.02 -5.37 15.93
CA PRO A 14 2.39 -4.43 16.85
C PRO A 14 3.29 -3.21 17.11
N VAL A 15 2.68 -2.03 17.23
CA VAL A 15 3.35 -0.77 17.55
C VAL A 15 2.76 -0.19 18.82
N SER A 16 3.57 0.15 19.82
CA SER A 16 3.02 0.70 21.06
C SER A 16 2.45 2.11 20.82
N ALA A 17 1.36 2.46 21.52
CA ALA A 17 0.79 3.80 21.44
C ALA A 17 1.79 4.88 21.91
N ILE A 18 2.73 4.51 22.80
CA ILE A 18 3.81 5.37 23.27
C ILE A 18 4.81 5.63 22.14
N ASP A 19 5.17 4.61 21.35
CA ASP A 19 6.07 4.79 20.20
C ASP A 19 5.42 5.62 19.10
N ILE A 20 4.11 5.47 18.89
CA ILE A 20 3.35 6.30 17.96
C ILE A 20 3.36 7.76 18.46
N ALA A 21 3.13 7.97 19.77
CA ALA A 21 3.17 9.30 20.37
C ALA A 21 4.52 10.00 20.20
N ALA A 22 5.59 9.27 20.53
CA ALA A 22 6.95 9.76 20.44
C ALA A 22 7.35 10.07 18.99
N ARG A 23 7.01 9.20 18.03
CA ARG A 23 7.34 9.39 16.62
C ARG A 23 6.62 10.56 15.96
N HIS A 24 5.41 10.86 16.42
CA HIS A 24 4.58 11.90 15.83
C HIS A 24 4.54 13.19 16.64
N PHE A 25 5.34 13.30 17.71
CA PHE A 25 5.45 14.48 18.58
C PHE A 25 4.09 15.05 19.04
N VAL A 26 3.10 14.18 19.26
CA VAL A 26 1.72 14.56 19.63
C VAL A 26 1.40 14.16 21.05
N ASN A 27 0.57 14.98 21.71
CA ASN A 27 0.10 14.68 23.06
C ASN A 27 -0.79 13.40 23.08
N ARG A 28 -0.88 12.75 24.25
CA ARG A 28 -1.61 11.46 24.39
C ARG A 28 -3.11 11.58 24.10
N SER A 29 -3.74 12.73 24.37
CA SER A 29 -5.18 12.94 24.17
C SER A 29 -5.55 13.09 22.68
N SER A 30 -4.73 13.75 21.88
CA SER A 30 -4.89 13.87 20.43
C SER A 30 -4.72 12.52 19.73
N ILE A 31 -3.78 11.70 20.17
CA ILE A 31 -3.59 10.35 19.62
C ILE A 31 -4.82 9.47 19.85
N LYS A 32 -5.45 9.56 21.03
CA LYS A 32 -6.65 8.75 21.31
C LYS A 32 -7.79 9.08 20.34
N LYS A 33 -7.99 10.37 20.06
CA LYS A 33 -8.99 10.84 19.08
C LYS A 33 -8.64 10.37 17.66
N ASP A 34 -7.38 10.53 17.25
CA ASP A 34 -6.91 10.08 15.95
C ASP A 34 -7.04 8.57 15.78
N LEU A 35 -6.69 7.77 16.80
CA LEU A 35 -6.80 6.32 16.76
C LEU A 35 -8.25 5.87 16.63
N TYR A 36 -9.17 6.53 17.33
CA TYR A 36 -10.60 6.25 17.19
C TYR A 36 -11.09 6.50 15.75
N ALA A 37 -10.71 7.64 15.16
CA ALA A 37 -11.06 7.95 13.78
C ALA A 37 -10.45 6.96 12.77
N VAL A 38 -9.20 6.54 13.01
CA VAL A 38 -8.54 5.50 12.19
C VAL A 38 -9.26 4.15 12.34
N GLU A 39 -9.64 3.76 13.54
CA GLU A 39 -10.37 2.52 13.79
C GLU A 39 -11.72 2.50 13.06
N GLU A 40 -12.51 3.57 13.17
CA GLU A 40 -13.80 3.70 12.46
C GLU A 40 -13.62 3.65 10.94
N TRP A 41 -12.58 4.27 10.40
CA TRP A 41 -12.27 4.21 8.98
C TRP A 41 -11.84 2.81 8.53
N LEU A 42 -11.05 2.09 9.34
CA LEU A 42 -10.59 0.73 9.04
C LEU A 42 -11.76 -0.28 8.95
N LYS A 43 -12.81 -0.09 9.75
CA LYS A 43 -14.02 -0.95 9.71
C LYS A 43 -14.67 -1.00 8.33
N ARG A 44 -14.58 0.06 7.53
CA ARG A 44 -15.10 0.12 6.15
C ARG A 44 -14.43 -0.86 5.18
N PHE A 45 -13.31 -1.45 5.60
CA PHE A 45 -12.52 -2.40 4.82
C PHE A 45 -12.48 -3.79 5.47
N ASP A 46 -13.33 -4.08 6.45
CA ASP A 46 -13.28 -5.29 7.28
C ASP A 46 -11.89 -5.47 7.94
N LEU A 47 -11.35 -4.38 8.47
CA LEU A 47 -10.12 -4.36 9.25
C LEU A 47 -10.42 -3.96 10.68
N THR A 48 -9.69 -4.55 11.63
CA THR A 48 -9.86 -4.30 13.06
C THR A 48 -8.56 -3.80 13.65
N LEU A 49 -8.62 -2.73 14.42
CA LEU A 49 -7.50 -2.25 15.22
C LEU A 49 -7.52 -2.95 16.57
N VAL A 50 -6.63 -3.91 16.78
CA VAL A 50 -6.52 -4.62 18.06
C VAL A 50 -5.45 -3.98 18.94
N SER A 51 -5.79 -3.79 20.22
CA SER A 51 -4.83 -3.39 21.25
C SER A 51 -4.50 -4.60 22.11
N ARG A 52 -3.23 -4.99 22.14
CA ARG A 52 -2.75 -6.08 23.01
C ARG A 52 -1.90 -5.49 24.13
N GLN A 53 -2.24 -5.82 25.39
CA GLN A 53 -1.48 -5.40 26.56
C GLN A 53 0.02 -5.73 26.37
N ARG A 54 0.89 -4.76 26.65
CA ARG A 54 2.36 -4.83 26.52
C ARG A 54 2.92 -5.06 25.09
N LEU A 55 2.07 -5.32 24.09
CA LEU A 55 2.49 -5.54 22.70
C LEU A 55 2.19 -4.33 21.80
N GLY A 56 1.11 -3.59 22.08
CA GLY A 56 0.73 -2.40 21.32
C GLY A 56 -0.44 -2.63 20.37
N LEU A 57 -0.59 -1.70 19.43
CA LEU A 57 -1.66 -1.62 18.44
C LEU A 57 -1.28 -2.35 17.15
N LYS A 58 -2.21 -3.12 16.59
CA LYS A 58 -2.00 -3.85 15.33
C LYS A 58 -3.29 -3.86 14.51
N VAL A 59 -3.16 -3.79 13.19
CA VAL A 59 -4.28 -4.00 12.27
C VAL A 59 -4.39 -5.49 11.91
N GLU A 60 -5.53 -6.09 12.26
CA GLU A 60 -5.92 -7.45 11.87
C GLU A 60 -6.92 -7.43 10.70
N GLY A 61 -6.93 -8.52 9.93
CA GLY A 61 -7.66 -8.64 8.67
C GLY A 61 -6.76 -9.10 7.51
N ASN A 62 -7.39 -9.47 6.39
CA ASN A 62 -6.69 -10.06 5.26
C ASN A 62 -5.84 -9.03 4.49
N GLU A 63 -4.83 -9.52 3.75
CA GLU A 63 -3.90 -8.66 3.02
C GLU A 63 -4.57 -7.82 1.94
N ARG A 64 -5.59 -8.38 1.27
CA ARG A 64 -6.34 -7.69 0.22
C ARG A 64 -7.03 -6.45 0.79
N ASN A 65 -7.62 -6.56 1.97
CA ASN A 65 -8.32 -5.48 2.64
C ASN A 65 -7.37 -4.39 3.14
N LYS A 66 -6.19 -4.78 3.67
CA LYS A 66 -5.12 -3.82 4.01
C LYS A 66 -4.65 -3.01 2.80
N ARG A 67 -4.51 -3.67 1.65
CA ARG A 67 -4.14 -3.01 0.39
C ARG A 67 -5.24 -2.08 -0.12
N LYS A 68 -6.52 -2.47 0.00
CA LYS A 68 -7.67 -1.60 -0.31
C LYS A 68 -7.70 -0.37 0.59
N ALA A 69 -7.46 -0.52 1.89
CA ALA A 69 -7.41 0.59 2.84
C ALA A 69 -6.28 1.56 2.47
N LEU A 70 -5.06 1.05 2.22
CA LEU A 70 -3.93 1.86 1.77
C LEU A 70 -4.19 2.61 0.46
N ALA A 71 -4.87 1.95 -0.50
CA ALA A 71 -5.24 2.56 -1.78
C ALA A 71 -6.23 3.72 -1.62
N ARG A 72 -7.01 3.74 -0.54
CA ARG A 72 -8.03 4.75 -0.22
C ARG A 72 -7.66 5.61 0.99
N ILE A 73 -6.39 5.66 1.36
CA ILE A 73 -5.95 6.36 2.57
C ILE A 73 -6.16 7.88 2.49
N SER A 74 -6.26 8.45 1.28
CA SER A 74 -6.65 9.85 1.06
C SER A 74 -8.02 10.20 1.61
N ASP A 75 -8.94 9.22 1.63
CA ASP A 75 -10.32 9.39 2.10
C ASP A 75 -10.38 9.64 3.61
N LEU A 76 -9.30 9.34 4.34
CA LEU A 76 -9.23 9.55 5.78
C LEU A 76 -9.13 11.03 6.15
N ILE A 77 -8.43 11.84 5.34
CA ILE A 77 -8.21 13.28 5.60
C ILE A 77 -8.81 14.19 4.53
N HIS A 78 -9.43 13.62 3.48
CA HIS A 78 -10.01 14.35 2.36
C HIS A 78 -9.05 15.35 1.68
N ASN A 79 -7.76 15.02 1.64
CA ASN A 79 -6.73 15.84 1.00
C ASN A 79 -5.78 14.95 0.20
N THR A 80 -6.10 14.78 -1.09
CA THR A 80 -5.38 13.92 -2.02
C THR A 80 -3.96 14.42 -2.29
N ALA A 81 -3.77 15.72 -2.48
CA ALA A 81 -2.47 16.33 -2.75
C ALA A 81 -1.48 16.11 -1.59
N PHE A 82 -1.90 16.43 -0.36
CA PHE A 82 -1.09 16.20 0.84
C PHE A 82 -0.79 14.70 1.04
N THR A 83 -1.79 13.84 0.82
CA THR A 83 -1.62 12.39 0.92
C THR A 83 -0.59 11.87 -0.08
N SER A 84 -0.63 12.36 -1.33
CA SER A 84 0.35 11.98 -2.35
C SER A 84 1.77 12.37 -1.95
N GLN A 85 1.96 13.64 -1.57
CA GLN A 85 3.26 14.15 -1.13
C GLN A 85 3.79 13.34 0.08
N PHE A 86 2.92 13.08 1.05
CA PHE A 86 3.24 12.26 2.21
C PHE A 86 3.69 10.86 1.81
N ILE A 87 2.95 10.17 0.95
CA ILE A 87 3.31 8.80 0.52
C ILE A 87 4.62 8.81 -0.25
N LYS A 88 4.80 9.71 -1.22
CA LYS A 88 6.04 9.82 -2.01
C LYS A 88 7.26 10.05 -1.12
N SER A 89 7.12 10.83 -0.04
CA SER A 89 8.19 11.06 0.94
C SER A 89 8.67 9.79 1.67
N LYS A 90 7.91 8.69 1.64
CA LYS A 90 8.28 7.40 2.25
C LYS A 90 9.12 6.50 1.34
N PHE A 91 9.40 6.95 0.13
CA PHE A 91 10.19 6.25 -0.88
C PHE A 91 11.39 7.10 -1.27
N LEU A 92 12.43 6.42 -1.76
CA LEU A 92 13.59 7.13 -2.31
C LEU A 92 13.18 7.76 -3.64
N HIS A 93 13.72 8.94 -3.94
CA HIS A 93 13.35 9.69 -5.15
C HIS A 93 13.48 8.84 -6.42
N TYR A 94 14.58 8.07 -6.54
CA TYR A 94 14.80 7.18 -7.67
C TYR A 94 13.77 6.04 -7.76
N GLU A 95 13.20 5.56 -6.64
CA GLU A 95 12.13 4.54 -6.67
C GLU A 95 10.86 5.13 -7.29
N VAL A 96 10.49 6.35 -6.88
CA VAL A 96 9.32 7.08 -7.41
C VAL A 96 9.50 7.37 -8.89
N ASP A 97 10.65 7.90 -9.28
CA ASP A 97 10.97 8.24 -10.67
C ASP A 97 10.96 7.00 -11.57
N PHE A 98 11.53 5.90 -11.08
CA PHE A 98 11.60 4.67 -11.84
C PHE A 98 10.20 4.08 -12.10
N VAL A 99 9.37 3.98 -11.07
CA VAL A 99 7.97 3.52 -11.23
C VAL A 99 7.18 4.46 -12.14
N THR A 100 7.39 5.78 -12.02
CA THR A 100 6.77 6.78 -12.89
C THR A 100 7.12 6.55 -14.36
N LYS A 101 8.41 6.33 -14.66
CA LYS A 101 8.89 6.04 -16.03
C LYS A 101 8.29 4.73 -16.57
N GLU A 102 8.20 3.70 -15.74
CA GLU A 102 7.60 2.42 -16.14
C GLU A 102 6.10 2.53 -16.46
N ILE A 103 5.33 3.26 -15.66
CA ILE A 103 3.91 3.50 -15.94
C ILE A 103 3.73 4.32 -17.23
N LYS A 104 4.53 5.38 -17.43
CA LYS A 104 4.50 6.18 -18.67
C LYS A 104 4.90 5.35 -19.90
N SER A 105 5.89 4.47 -19.76
CA SER A 105 6.30 3.55 -20.81
C SER A 105 5.17 2.59 -21.18
N LEU A 106 4.48 2.03 -20.18
CA LEU A 106 3.32 1.16 -20.37
C LEU A 106 2.17 1.91 -21.07
N GLN A 107 1.90 3.15 -20.66
CA GLN A 107 0.91 4.03 -21.28
C GLN A 107 1.20 4.25 -22.77
N LYS A 108 2.44 4.61 -23.12
CA LYS A 108 2.86 4.85 -24.51
C LYS A 108 2.84 3.56 -25.34
N LYS A 109 3.38 2.45 -24.81
CA LYS A 109 3.51 1.18 -25.54
C LYS A 109 2.17 0.54 -25.88
N HIS A 110 1.16 0.75 -25.04
CA HIS A 110 -0.16 0.13 -25.19
C HIS A 110 -1.26 1.14 -25.53
N SER A 111 -0.88 2.37 -25.92
CA SER A 111 -1.80 3.45 -26.28
C SER A 111 -2.91 3.66 -25.25
N LEU A 112 -2.55 3.62 -23.96
CA LEU A 112 -3.48 3.87 -22.87
C LEU A 112 -3.62 5.37 -22.63
N TYR A 113 -4.77 5.78 -22.12
CA TYR A 113 -5.04 7.14 -21.72
C TYR A 113 -5.36 7.17 -20.23
N PHE A 114 -4.63 8.01 -19.49
CA PHE A 114 -4.89 8.29 -18.09
C PHE A 114 -5.04 9.80 -17.93
N THR A 115 -5.99 10.22 -17.10
CA THR A 115 -5.96 11.58 -16.54
C THR A 115 -4.80 11.70 -15.56
N ASP A 116 -4.36 12.93 -15.27
CA ASP A 116 -3.30 13.17 -14.28
C ASP A 116 -3.65 12.57 -12.91
N GLU A 117 -4.91 12.67 -12.50
CA GLU A 117 -5.42 12.08 -11.27
C GLU A 117 -5.34 10.54 -11.27
N THR A 118 -5.74 9.90 -12.38
CA THR A 118 -5.68 8.43 -12.51
C THR A 118 -4.23 7.95 -12.51
N PHE A 119 -3.36 8.67 -13.21
CA PHE A 119 -1.93 8.37 -13.25
C PHE A 119 -1.31 8.47 -11.84
N GLU A 120 -1.61 9.55 -11.12
CA GLU A 120 -1.11 9.77 -9.77
C GLU A 120 -1.59 8.68 -8.80
N SER A 121 -2.88 8.33 -8.85
CA SER A 121 -3.45 7.24 -8.06
C SER A 121 -2.76 5.90 -8.35
N LEU A 122 -2.55 5.58 -9.63
CA LEU A 122 -1.86 4.36 -10.07
C LEU A 122 -0.39 4.33 -9.59
N LEU A 123 0.31 5.46 -9.65
CA LEU A 123 1.68 5.58 -9.14
C LEU A 123 1.74 5.30 -7.64
N LEU A 124 0.88 5.96 -6.85
CA LEU A 124 0.82 5.75 -5.41
C LEU A 124 0.46 4.31 -5.05
N HIS A 125 -0.54 3.73 -5.72
CA HIS A 125 -0.93 2.33 -5.51
C HIS A 125 0.24 1.40 -5.82
N THR A 126 0.93 1.61 -6.94
CA THR A 126 2.08 0.77 -7.34
C THR A 126 3.19 0.82 -6.29
N LEU A 127 3.56 2.02 -5.83
CA LEU A 127 4.59 2.20 -4.79
C LEU A 127 4.21 1.48 -3.48
N LEU A 128 2.97 1.67 -3.02
CA LEU A 128 2.48 1.03 -1.81
C LEU A 128 2.46 -0.51 -1.96
N MET A 129 1.97 -1.02 -3.09
CA MET A 129 1.90 -2.46 -3.35
C MET A 129 3.30 -3.08 -3.40
N VAL A 130 4.25 -2.40 -4.03
CA VAL A 130 5.66 -2.79 -4.07
C VAL A 130 6.20 -2.93 -2.65
N ARG A 131 5.94 -1.94 -1.78
CA ARG A 131 6.40 -1.96 -0.39
C ARG A 131 5.75 -3.11 0.41
N ARG A 132 4.45 -3.37 0.23
CA ARG A 132 3.75 -4.52 0.85
C ARG A 132 4.38 -5.85 0.46
N ILE A 133 4.74 -6.01 -0.81
CA ILE A 133 5.39 -7.21 -1.31
C ILE A 133 6.79 -7.37 -0.69
N LYS A 134 7.60 -6.30 -0.62
CA LYS A 134 8.91 -6.30 0.06
C LYS A 134 8.81 -6.75 1.52
N MET A 135 7.70 -6.43 2.20
CA MET A 135 7.40 -6.84 3.57
C MET A 135 6.94 -8.30 3.72
N LYS A 136 7.02 -9.11 2.66
CA LYS A 136 6.58 -10.52 2.62
C LYS A 136 5.09 -10.69 3.00
N GLN A 137 4.25 -9.74 2.59
CA GLN A 137 2.79 -9.79 2.76
C GLN A 137 2.09 -9.99 1.39
N PRO A 138 2.16 -11.19 0.77
CA PRO A 138 1.47 -11.45 -0.49
C PRO A 138 -0.04 -11.61 -0.30
N ILE A 139 -0.82 -11.21 -1.31
CA ILE A 139 -2.24 -11.61 -1.38
C ILE A 139 -2.29 -13.10 -1.75
N SER A 140 -3.17 -13.85 -1.09
CA SER A 140 -3.56 -15.18 -1.55
C SER A 140 -4.67 -15.06 -2.59
N LEU A 141 -4.47 -15.62 -3.78
CA LEU A 141 -5.46 -15.68 -4.86
C LEU A 141 -5.84 -17.14 -5.10
N SER A 142 -7.13 -17.39 -5.28
CA SER A 142 -7.58 -18.72 -5.69
C SER A 142 -7.12 -19.04 -7.12
N PRO A 143 -6.98 -20.34 -7.49
CA PRO A 143 -6.63 -20.72 -8.85
C PRO A 143 -7.58 -20.15 -9.90
N LYS A 144 -8.88 -20.08 -9.59
CA LYS A 144 -9.92 -19.50 -10.45
C LYS A 144 -9.71 -18.00 -10.71
N GLU A 145 -9.41 -17.23 -9.66
CA GLU A 145 -9.11 -15.80 -9.79
C GLU A 145 -7.83 -15.58 -10.60
N MET A 146 -6.78 -16.37 -10.32
CA MET A 146 -5.52 -16.28 -11.05
C MET A 146 -5.72 -16.57 -12.54
N ALA A 147 -6.47 -17.62 -12.88
CA ALA A 147 -6.79 -17.96 -14.26
C ALA A 147 -7.59 -16.84 -14.96
N ALA A 148 -8.55 -16.23 -14.27
CA ALA A 148 -9.33 -15.12 -14.81
C ALA A 148 -8.44 -13.89 -15.10
N VAL A 149 -7.49 -13.58 -14.22
CA VAL A 149 -6.55 -12.47 -14.42
C VAL A 149 -5.59 -12.76 -15.58
N LYS A 150 -5.02 -13.98 -15.65
CA LYS A 150 -4.08 -14.37 -16.72
C LYS A 150 -4.66 -14.31 -18.14
N LYS A 151 -5.99 -14.40 -18.28
CA LYS A 151 -6.69 -14.27 -19.57
C LYS A 151 -6.75 -12.83 -20.10
N LYS A 152 -6.49 -11.83 -19.24
CA LYS A 152 -6.54 -10.43 -19.62
C LYS A 152 -5.26 -10.02 -20.35
N LYS A 153 -5.37 -9.25 -21.43
CA LYS A 153 -4.21 -8.69 -22.15
C LYS A 153 -3.32 -7.85 -21.24
N GLU A 154 -3.94 -7.15 -20.29
CA GLU A 154 -3.27 -6.31 -19.28
C GLU A 154 -2.33 -7.13 -18.40
N TYR A 155 -2.63 -8.41 -18.15
CA TYR A 155 -1.75 -9.27 -17.36
C TYR A 155 -0.37 -9.38 -17.99
N GLN A 156 -0.29 -9.57 -19.31
CA GLN A 156 0.99 -9.68 -20.01
C GLN A 156 1.77 -8.36 -19.93
N TRP A 157 1.09 -7.22 -20.06
CA TRP A 157 1.71 -5.90 -19.98
C TRP A 157 2.26 -5.62 -18.58
N THR A 158 1.44 -5.88 -17.56
CA THR A 158 1.84 -5.72 -16.15
C THR A 158 2.94 -6.71 -15.79
N PHE A 159 2.90 -7.95 -16.28
CA PHE A 159 3.95 -8.94 -16.03
C PHE A 159 5.30 -8.48 -16.60
N ALA A 160 5.33 -8.03 -17.85
CA ALA A 160 6.55 -7.49 -18.46
C ALA A 160 7.07 -6.25 -17.71
N CYS A 161 6.17 -5.38 -17.24
CA CYS A 161 6.52 -4.24 -16.39
C CYS A 161 7.12 -4.70 -15.05
N LEU A 162 6.49 -5.66 -14.38
CA LEU A 162 6.98 -6.23 -13.12
C LEU A 162 8.37 -6.85 -13.25
N GLN A 163 8.68 -7.51 -14.37
CA GLN A 163 10.02 -8.06 -14.63
C GLN A 163 11.10 -6.98 -14.70
N ARG A 164 10.78 -5.80 -15.25
CA ARG A 164 11.69 -4.65 -15.26
C ARG A 164 11.80 -3.99 -13.89
N LEU A 165 10.72 -4.03 -13.12
CA LEU A 165 10.68 -3.55 -11.74
C LEU A 165 11.45 -4.45 -10.76
N GLU A 166 11.58 -5.75 -11.05
CA GLU A 166 12.14 -6.77 -10.16
C GLU A 166 13.56 -6.48 -9.64
N PRO A 167 14.55 -6.10 -10.48
CA PRO A 167 15.92 -5.87 -10.04
C PRO A 167 16.04 -4.64 -9.13
N PHE A 168 15.30 -3.58 -9.46
CA PHE A 168 15.31 -2.32 -8.70
C PHE A 168 14.61 -2.43 -7.36
N LEU A 169 13.70 -3.38 -7.23
CA LEU A 169 12.87 -3.56 -6.04
C LEU A 169 13.24 -4.81 -5.24
N GLN A 170 14.34 -5.49 -5.58
CA GLN A 170 14.90 -6.65 -4.87
C GLN A 170 13.88 -7.79 -4.67
N PHE A 171 13.04 -8.06 -5.68
CA PHE A 171 11.91 -9.02 -5.60
C PHE A 171 12.26 -10.50 -5.83
N ALA A 172 13.54 -10.88 -5.75
CA ALA A 172 14.03 -12.19 -6.21
C ALA A 172 13.35 -13.45 -5.61
N SER A 173 12.50 -13.34 -4.58
CA SER A 173 11.95 -14.49 -3.83
C SER A 173 10.51 -14.92 -4.15
N LEU A 174 9.78 -14.26 -5.06
CA LEU A 174 8.37 -14.64 -5.33
C LEU A 174 8.19 -15.68 -6.45
N LYS A 175 9.26 -15.99 -7.20
CA LYS A 175 9.23 -16.94 -8.32
C LYS A 175 8.94 -18.40 -7.93
N LYS A 176 8.98 -18.76 -6.64
CA LYS A 176 8.82 -20.16 -6.18
C LYS A 176 7.48 -20.51 -5.51
N LYS A 177 6.55 -19.57 -5.33
CA LYS A 177 5.25 -19.86 -4.65
C LYS A 177 3.99 -19.62 -5.48
N GLN A 178 4.12 -19.23 -6.75
CA GLN A 178 2.95 -19.00 -7.63
C GLN A 178 2.83 -19.99 -8.80
N CYS A 179 3.68 -21.03 -8.83
CA CYS A 179 3.69 -22.05 -9.88
C CYS A 179 3.58 -23.50 -9.37
N THR A 180 3.17 -23.69 -8.11
CA THR A 180 2.76 -24.99 -7.55
C THR A 180 1.47 -24.76 -6.81
#